data_AF-A0A660SGL9-F1
#
_entry.id   AF-A0A660SGL9-F1
#
_cell.length_a   1.000
_cell.length_b   1.000
_cell.length_c   1.000
_cell.angle_alpha   90.00
_cell.angle_beta   90.00
_cell.angle_gamma   90.00
#
_symmetry.space_group_name_H-M   'P 1'
#
loop_
_entity.id
_entity.type
_entity.pdbx_description
1 polymer ?
#
loop_
_entity_poly.entity_id
_entity_poly.type
_entity_poly.pdbx_seq_one_letter_code
_entity_poly.pdbx_strand_id
1 'polypeptide(L)'
;MPIRRPENASWYLALIVILMAALVVWAVLSLRVDLFTDEMKKKETLSVLLVIDNGEKPLLTEVLFYNPVTQNTALVDIPVETGTLLSSVDRVDRLETIYKPDDWEAYREAAGGLLGVDIDFALRMDTQNFERLVDFLGGLDVFIPNAVDDTVEGVRYLFPPGGVKLDGAKARSYIEY
;
A
#
# COMPACT_ATOMS: atom_id res chain seq x y z
N MET A 1 57.24 -19.32 28.19
CA MET A 1 56.62 -18.46 27.17
C MET A 1 55.36 -17.85 27.77
N PRO A 2 55.23 -16.51 27.88
CA PRO A 2 54.01 -15.92 28.41
C PRO A 2 52.92 -15.95 27.31
N ILE A 3 51.75 -16.48 27.65
CA ILE A 3 50.59 -16.54 26.77
C ILE A 3 49.96 -15.14 26.76
N ARG A 4 50.13 -14.39 25.66
CA ARG A 4 49.45 -13.11 25.42
C ARG A 4 47.94 -13.37 25.38
N ARG A 5 47.19 -12.85 26.36
CA ARG A 5 45.73 -12.83 26.30
C ARG A 5 45.29 -11.82 25.23
N PRO A 6 44.36 -12.17 24.33
CA PRO A 6 43.89 -11.23 23.32
C PRO A 6 43.01 -10.16 23.99
N GLU A 7 43.56 -8.97 24.21
CA GLU A 7 42.91 -7.82 24.88
C GLU A 7 41.74 -7.23 24.08
N ASN A 8 41.50 -7.79 22.88
CA ASN A 8 40.63 -7.23 21.85
C ASN A 8 39.64 -8.26 21.27
N ALA A 9 39.53 -9.46 21.84
CA ALA A 9 38.69 -10.52 21.28
C ALA A 9 37.20 -10.14 21.12
N SER A 10 36.69 -9.25 21.97
CA SER A 10 35.31 -8.78 21.96
C SER A 10 34.95 -7.96 20.72
N TRP A 11 35.87 -7.13 20.20
CA TRP A 11 35.57 -6.28 19.03
C TRP A 11 35.49 -7.10 17.74
N TYR A 12 36.36 -8.12 17.60
CA TYR A 12 36.30 -9.06 16.49
C TYR A 12 34.97 -9.82 16.48
N LEU A 13 34.49 -10.20 17.67
CA LEU A 13 33.21 -10.91 17.83
C LEU A 13 32.03 -10.01 17.44
N ALA A 14 32.04 -8.74 17.87
CA ALA A 14 31.02 -7.76 17.48
C ALA A 14 31.00 -7.50 15.97
N LEU A 15 32.19 -7.39 15.33
CA LEU A 15 32.31 -7.19 13.89
C LEU A 15 31.72 -8.38 13.10
N ILE A 16 32.00 -9.61 13.53
CA ILE A 16 31.46 -10.82 12.89
C ILE A 16 29.93 -10.84 12.98
N VAL A 17 29.35 -10.48 14.13
CA VAL A 17 27.89 -10.42 14.31
C VAL A 17 27.26 -9.38 13.39
N ILE A 18 27.87 -8.20 13.24
CA ILE A 18 27.38 -7.15 12.33
C ILE A 18 27.47 -7.62 10.87
N LEU A 19 28.56 -8.25 10.47
CA LEU A 19 28.73 -8.82 9.12
C LEU A 19 27.70 -9.90 8.84
N MET A 20 27.44 -10.79 9.79
CA MET A 20 26.38 -11.80 9.66
C MET A 20 25.00 -11.17 9.55
N ALA A 21 24.68 -10.18 10.39
CA ALA A 21 23.41 -9.47 10.32
C ALA A 21 23.24 -8.76 8.97
N ALA A 22 24.27 -8.08 8.49
CA ALA A 22 24.26 -7.44 7.17
C ALA A 22 24.08 -8.44 6.04
N LEU A 23 24.72 -9.62 6.12
CA LEU A 23 24.59 -10.68 5.12
C LEU A 23 23.19 -11.30 5.14
N VAL A 24 22.59 -11.49 6.32
CA VAL A 24 21.21 -11.95 6.48
C VAL A 24 20.23 -10.92 5.90
N VAL A 25 20.40 -9.63 6.23
CA VAL A 25 19.57 -8.55 5.69
C VAL A 25 19.70 -8.50 4.16
N TRP A 26 20.92 -8.57 3.64
CA TRP A 26 21.19 -8.59 2.21
C TRP A 26 20.55 -9.80 1.51
N ALA A 27 20.68 -11.00 2.09
CA ALA A 27 20.07 -12.22 1.55
C ALA A 27 18.54 -12.16 1.55
N VAL A 28 17.93 -11.66 2.63
CA VAL A 28 16.46 -11.49 2.72
C VAL A 28 15.96 -10.49 1.68
N LEU A 29 16.67 -9.38 1.46
CA LEU A 29 16.34 -8.40 0.43
C LEU A 29 16.50 -9.00 -0.98
N SER A 30 17.62 -9.70 -1.26
CA SER A 30 17.90 -10.29 -2.58
C SER A 30 16.89 -11.37 -2.97
N LEU A 31 16.50 -12.25 -2.03
CA LEU A 31 15.53 -13.32 -2.29
C LEU A 31 14.12 -12.78 -2.58
N ARG A 32 13.71 -11.68 -1.95
CA ARG A 32 12.43 -11.02 -2.26
C ARG A 32 12.43 -10.38 -3.66
N VAL A 33 13.55 -9.78 -4.06
CA VAL A 33 13.67 -9.13 -5.38
C VAL A 33 13.62 -10.14 -6.52
N ASP A 34 14.19 -11.35 -6.35
CA ASP A 34 14.14 -12.39 -7.39
C ASP A 34 12.71 -12.92 -7.62
N LEU A 35 11.91 -13.14 -6.57
CA LEU A 35 10.49 -13.55 -6.72
C LEU A 35 9.69 -12.51 -7.50
N PHE A 36 9.84 -11.24 -7.14
CA PHE A 36 9.20 -10.13 -7.85
C PHE A 36 9.64 -10.08 -9.32
N THR A 37 10.95 -10.17 -9.57
CA THR A 37 11.52 -10.12 -10.93
C THR A 37 11.09 -11.31 -11.79
N ASP A 38 10.96 -12.50 -11.21
CA ASP A 38 10.50 -13.70 -11.90
C ASP A 38 9.03 -13.63 -12.28
N GLU A 39 8.16 -13.07 -11.42
CA GLU A 39 6.77 -12.82 -11.77
C GLU A 39 6.63 -11.76 -12.86
N MET A 40 7.42 -10.67 -12.76
CA MET A 40 7.50 -9.62 -13.78
C MET A 40 7.95 -10.13 -15.16
N LYS A 41 8.80 -11.16 -15.21
CA LYS A 41 9.28 -11.76 -16.47
C LYS A 41 8.31 -12.77 -17.06
N LYS A 42 7.40 -13.35 -16.25
CA LYS A 42 6.46 -14.40 -16.68
C LYS A 42 5.11 -13.86 -17.15
N LYS A 43 4.63 -12.75 -16.57
CA LYS A 43 3.34 -12.15 -16.94
C LYS A 43 3.53 -10.92 -17.86
N GLU A 44 2.65 -10.80 -18.85
CA GLU A 44 2.65 -9.64 -19.77
C GLU A 44 2.18 -8.35 -19.07
N THR A 45 1.27 -8.46 -18.09
CA THR A 45 0.74 -7.35 -17.30
C THR A 45 0.64 -7.77 -15.84
N LEU A 46 1.06 -6.87 -14.94
CA LEU A 46 1.01 -7.03 -13.50
C LEU A 46 -0.13 -6.21 -12.93
N SER A 47 -0.77 -6.73 -11.88
CA SER A 47 -1.88 -6.11 -11.19
C SER A 47 -1.53 -5.88 -9.71
N VAL A 48 -1.62 -4.64 -9.26
CA VAL A 48 -1.37 -4.24 -7.88
C VAL A 48 -2.63 -3.63 -7.30
N LEU A 49 -3.26 -4.31 -6.35
CA LEU A 49 -4.38 -3.77 -5.58
C LEU A 49 -3.85 -2.85 -4.47
N LEU A 50 -4.24 -1.59 -4.47
CA LEU A 50 -4.04 -0.65 -3.38
C LEU A 50 -5.35 -0.48 -2.61
N VAL A 51 -5.27 -0.61 -1.28
CA VAL A 51 -6.39 -0.29 -0.38
C VAL A 51 -5.91 0.69 0.68
N ILE A 52 -6.60 1.81 0.81
CA ILE A 52 -6.46 2.74 1.94
C ILE A 52 -7.69 2.61 2.83
N ASP A 53 -7.49 2.38 4.13
CA ASP A 53 -8.57 2.18 5.10
C ASP A 53 -8.41 3.07 6.33
N ASN A 54 -9.52 3.30 7.05
CA ASN A 54 -9.52 4.06 8.30
C ASN A 54 -9.33 3.18 9.56
N GLY A 55 -8.85 1.96 9.39
CA GLY A 55 -8.72 0.95 10.44
C GLY A 55 -9.89 -0.03 10.52
N GLU A 56 -11.06 0.30 9.96
CA GLU A 56 -12.24 -0.57 9.96
C GLU A 56 -12.82 -0.78 8.56
N LYS A 57 -12.91 0.29 7.77
CA LYS A 57 -13.54 0.31 6.44
C LYS A 57 -12.56 0.78 5.38
N PRO A 58 -12.65 0.23 4.16
CA PRO A 58 -11.88 0.75 3.03
C PRO A 58 -12.45 2.12 2.66
N LEU A 59 -11.57 3.10 2.44
CA LEU A 59 -11.89 4.42 1.91
C LEU A 59 -11.61 4.49 0.41
N LEU A 60 -10.53 3.83 -0.03
CA LEU A 60 -10.09 3.82 -1.42
C LEU A 60 -9.62 2.43 -1.80
N THR A 61 -10.03 1.96 -2.97
CA THR A 61 -9.67 0.66 -3.53
C THR A 61 -9.36 0.82 -5.01
N GLU A 62 -8.07 0.75 -5.34
CA GLU A 62 -7.60 0.94 -6.71
C GLU A 62 -6.79 -0.26 -7.18
N VAL A 63 -6.88 -0.59 -8.46
CA VAL A 63 -6.02 -1.60 -9.09
C VAL A 63 -5.16 -0.94 -10.16
N LEU A 64 -3.86 -0.98 -9.92
CA LEU A 64 -2.83 -0.54 -10.85
C LEU A 64 -2.42 -1.72 -11.75
N PHE A 65 -2.65 -1.57 -13.04
CA PHE A 65 -2.11 -2.46 -14.07
C PHE A 65 -0.83 -1.89 -14.65
N TYR A 66 0.23 -2.66 -14.66
CA TYR A 66 1.52 -2.27 -15.24
C TYR A 66 2.03 -3.33 -16.20
N ASN A 67 2.29 -2.95 -17.45
CA ASN A 67 2.90 -3.82 -18.45
C ASN A 67 4.40 -3.47 -18.57
N PRO A 68 5.32 -4.31 -18.09
CA PRO A 68 6.76 -3.97 -18.08
C PRO A 68 7.39 -3.92 -19.47
N VAL A 69 6.79 -4.58 -20.46
CA VAL A 69 7.31 -4.65 -21.83
C VAL A 69 7.01 -3.35 -22.59
N THR A 70 5.76 -2.90 -22.52
CA THR A 70 5.28 -1.68 -23.20
C THR A 70 5.42 -0.42 -22.34
N GLN A 71 5.67 -0.59 -21.03
CA GLN A 71 5.67 0.47 -20.02
C GLN A 71 4.31 1.19 -19.85
N ASN A 72 3.24 0.60 -20.39
CA ASN A 72 1.89 1.12 -20.24
C ASN A 72 1.37 0.84 -18.83
N THR A 73 0.66 1.82 -18.29
CA THR A 73 0.05 1.76 -16.96
C THR A 73 -1.43 2.13 -17.07
N ALA A 74 -2.29 1.42 -16.35
CA ALA A 74 -3.68 1.80 -16.15
C ALA A 74 -4.00 1.75 -14.66
N LEU A 75 -4.76 2.73 -14.17
CA LEU A 75 -5.25 2.75 -12.80
C LEU A 75 -6.77 2.68 -12.86
N VAL A 76 -7.35 1.73 -12.13
CA VAL A 76 -8.80 1.50 -12.09
C VAL A 76 -9.26 1.64 -10.65
N ASP A 77 -10.12 2.62 -10.39
CA ASP A 77 -10.79 2.77 -9.11
C ASP A 77 -12.00 1.82 -9.03
N ILE A 78 -12.16 1.16 -7.89
CA ILE A 78 -13.28 0.29 -7.57
C ILE A 78 -14.02 0.94 -6.38
N PRO A 79 -15.16 1.62 -6.63
CA PRO A 79 -15.95 2.19 -5.55
C PRO A 79 -16.31 1.13 -4.51
N VAL A 80 -16.15 1.44 -3.23
CA VAL A 80 -16.33 0.47 -2.13
C VAL A 80 -17.80 0.03 -1.99
N GLU A 81 -18.72 0.86 -2.49
CA GLU A 81 -20.15 0.62 -2.67
C GLU A 81 -20.48 -0.42 -3.74
N THR A 82 -19.52 -0.83 -4.58
CA THR A 82 -19.78 -1.65 -5.76
C THR A 82 -20.47 -2.96 -5.36
N GLY A 83 -21.68 -3.17 -5.87
CA GLY A 83 -22.45 -4.38 -5.64
C GLY A 83 -21.93 -5.53 -6.48
N THR A 84 -21.56 -6.64 -5.86
CA THR A 84 -21.07 -7.84 -6.56
C THR A 84 -21.60 -9.11 -5.91
N LEU A 85 -21.54 -10.21 -6.66
CA LEU A 85 -21.78 -11.53 -6.09
C LEU A 85 -20.57 -11.92 -5.25
N LEU A 86 -20.77 -12.01 -3.94
CA LEU A 86 -19.69 -12.32 -3.02
C LEU A 86 -19.65 -13.82 -2.78
N SER A 87 -18.72 -14.51 -3.43
CA SER A 87 -18.53 -15.97 -3.30
C SER A 87 -18.35 -16.43 -1.85
N SER A 88 -17.79 -15.58 -0.99
CA SER A 88 -17.59 -15.86 0.44
C SER A 88 -18.90 -15.89 1.26
N VAL A 89 -19.98 -15.27 0.77
CA VAL A 89 -21.27 -15.16 1.49
C VAL A 89 -22.46 -15.65 0.63
N ASP A 90 -22.20 -16.13 -0.60
CA ASP A 90 -23.18 -16.62 -1.59
C ASP A 90 -24.40 -15.70 -1.76
N ARG A 91 -24.14 -14.39 -1.80
CA ARG A 91 -25.16 -13.34 -1.97
C ARG A 91 -24.60 -12.12 -2.68
N VAL A 92 -25.50 -11.33 -3.25
CA VAL A 92 -25.15 -9.99 -3.74
C VAL A 92 -25.09 -9.03 -2.56
N ASP A 93 -23.96 -8.35 -2.41
CA ASP A 93 -23.77 -7.28 -1.42
C ASP A 93 -22.73 -6.27 -1.92
N ARG A 94 -22.54 -5.19 -1.15
CA ARG A 94 -21.49 -4.19 -1.39
C ARG A 94 -20.12 -4.81 -1.08
N LEU A 95 -19.11 -4.43 -1.87
CA LEU A 95 -17.73 -4.90 -1.69
C LEU A 95 -17.19 -4.61 -0.27
N GLU A 96 -17.47 -3.43 0.27
CA GLU A 96 -17.06 -3.04 1.63
C GLU A 96 -17.58 -3.97 2.74
N THR A 97 -18.71 -4.65 2.55
CA THR A 97 -19.36 -5.47 3.59
C THR A 97 -18.49 -6.66 4.00
N ILE A 98 -17.62 -7.14 3.11
CA ILE A 98 -16.69 -8.25 3.39
C ILE A 98 -15.28 -7.79 3.74
N TYR A 99 -15.04 -6.48 3.79
CA TYR A 99 -13.72 -5.97 4.16
C TYR A 99 -13.44 -6.27 5.63
N LYS A 100 -12.32 -6.94 5.88
CA LYS A 100 -11.80 -7.20 7.22
C LYS A 100 -10.32 -6.87 7.25
N PRO A 101 -9.91 -5.79 7.96
CA PRO A 101 -8.52 -5.39 8.13
C PRO A 101 -7.52 -6.55 8.33
N ASP A 102 -7.83 -7.45 9.25
CA ASP A 102 -6.93 -8.53 9.68
C ASP A 102 -6.92 -9.72 8.72
N ASP A 103 -7.94 -9.87 7.86
CA ASP A 103 -8.11 -10.97 6.93
C ASP A 103 -8.88 -10.50 5.69
N TRP A 104 -8.18 -9.73 4.84
CA TRP A 104 -8.76 -9.05 3.69
C TRP A 104 -8.60 -9.83 2.38
N GLU A 105 -8.26 -11.12 2.45
CA GLU A 105 -8.04 -11.94 1.25
C GLU A 105 -9.34 -12.14 0.47
N ALA A 106 -10.46 -12.35 1.15
CA ALA A 106 -11.78 -12.41 0.50
C ALA A 106 -12.14 -11.10 -0.22
N TYR A 107 -11.69 -9.96 0.32
CA TYR A 107 -11.88 -8.65 -0.30
C TYR A 107 -11.02 -8.50 -1.57
N ARG A 108 -9.75 -8.93 -1.51
CA ARG A 108 -8.84 -8.99 -2.66
C ARG A 108 -9.42 -9.85 -3.78
N GLU A 109 -9.91 -11.05 -3.46
CA GLU A 109 -10.50 -11.95 -4.46
C GLU A 109 -11.74 -11.34 -5.11
N ALA A 110 -12.63 -10.72 -4.32
CA ALA A 110 -13.81 -10.05 -4.85
C ALA A 110 -13.45 -8.84 -5.74
N ALA A 111 -12.45 -8.04 -5.36
CA ALA A 111 -11.96 -6.92 -6.16
C ALA A 111 -11.32 -7.40 -7.49
N GLY A 112 -10.51 -8.47 -7.45
CA GLY A 112 -9.97 -9.10 -8.65
C GLY A 112 -11.08 -9.68 -9.55
N GLY A 113 -12.06 -10.35 -8.94
CA GLY A 113 -13.21 -10.92 -9.63
C GLY A 113 -14.07 -9.89 -10.35
N LEU A 114 -14.25 -8.69 -9.78
CA LEU A 114 -14.92 -7.56 -10.44
C LEU A 114 -14.22 -7.13 -11.73
N LEU A 115 -12.89 -7.21 -11.78
CA LEU A 115 -12.09 -6.87 -12.94
C LEU A 115 -11.76 -8.07 -13.83
N GLY A 116 -12.15 -9.28 -13.42
CA GLY A 116 -11.82 -10.52 -14.13
C GLY A 116 -10.32 -10.85 -14.14
N VAL A 117 -9.58 -10.41 -13.14
CA VAL A 117 -8.13 -10.62 -13.02
C VAL A 117 -7.78 -11.27 -11.68
N ASP A 118 -6.72 -12.07 -11.69
CA ASP A 118 -6.09 -12.53 -10.46
C ASP A 118 -5.04 -11.50 -10.03
N ILE A 119 -5.25 -10.91 -8.86
CA ILE A 119 -4.40 -9.83 -8.34
C ILE A 119 -3.02 -10.40 -8.02
N ASP A 120 -1.94 -9.82 -8.53
CA ASP A 120 -0.57 -10.29 -8.28
C ASP A 120 -0.07 -9.82 -6.92
N PHE A 121 -0.12 -8.50 -6.71
CA PHE A 121 0.33 -7.85 -5.49
C PHE A 121 -0.79 -7.06 -4.87
N ALA A 122 -0.76 -6.98 -3.54
CA ALA A 122 -1.79 -6.27 -2.81
C ALA A 122 -1.12 -5.49 -1.67
N LEU A 123 -1.42 -4.19 -1.59
CA LEU A 123 -0.91 -3.27 -0.60
C LEU A 123 -2.08 -2.66 0.16
N ARG A 124 -2.10 -2.88 1.46
CA ARG A 124 -3.03 -2.23 2.38
C ARG A 124 -2.28 -1.19 3.21
N MET A 125 -2.84 0.00 3.36
CA MET A 125 -2.34 1.02 4.30
C MET A 125 -3.50 1.67 5.06
N ASP A 126 -3.29 1.92 6.34
CA ASP A 126 -4.22 2.76 7.10
C ASP A 126 -3.99 4.25 6.79
N THR A 127 -4.96 5.10 7.14
CA THR A 127 -4.88 6.55 6.93
C THR A 127 -3.71 7.22 7.68
N GLN A 128 -3.22 6.63 8.78
CA GLN A 128 -2.07 7.16 9.52
C GLN A 128 -0.76 6.95 8.76
N ASN A 129 -0.61 5.78 8.12
CA ASN A 129 0.54 5.46 7.29
C ASN A 129 0.49 6.23 5.97
N PHE A 130 -0.71 6.47 5.42
CA PHE A 130 -0.89 7.37 4.28
C PHE A 130 -0.45 8.80 4.60
N GLU A 131 -0.88 9.37 5.73
CA GLU A 131 -0.44 10.69 6.21
C GLU A 131 1.10 10.76 6.31
N ARG A 132 1.72 9.76 6.96
CA ARG A 132 3.20 9.69 7.07
C ARG A 132 3.87 9.61 5.70
N LEU A 133 3.34 8.80 4.79
CA LEU A 133 3.89 8.65 3.44
C LEU A 133 3.89 10.00 2.71
N VAL A 134 2.78 10.73 2.76
CA VAL A 134 2.67 12.05 2.13
C VAL A 134 3.64 13.05 2.76
N ASP A 135 3.77 13.07 4.08
CA ASP A 135 4.75 13.92 4.76
C ASP A 135 6.19 13.58 4.38
N PHE A 136 6.53 12.29 4.24
CA PHE A 136 7.84 11.84 3.78
C PHE A 136 8.14 12.27 2.34
N LEU A 137 7.13 12.31 1.47
CA LEU A 137 7.24 12.83 0.11
C LEU A 137 7.32 14.37 0.06
N GLY A 138 7.15 15.05 1.20
CA GLY A 138 7.18 16.50 1.30
C GLY A 138 5.87 17.17 0.87
N GLY A 139 4.76 16.43 0.88
CA GLY A 139 3.42 16.86 0.47
C GLY A 139 3.07 16.55 -1.00
N LEU A 140 1.79 16.68 -1.33
CA LEU A 140 1.23 16.45 -2.67
C LEU A 140 0.64 17.74 -3.25
N ASP A 141 1.01 18.08 -4.48
CA ASP A 141 0.39 19.19 -5.21
C ASP A 141 -0.87 18.69 -5.94
N VAL A 142 -2.03 19.22 -5.56
CA VAL A 142 -3.34 18.84 -6.12
C VAL A 142 -4.04 20.08 -6.67
N PHE A 143 -4.76 19.92 -7.78
CA PHE A 143 -5.63 20.96 -8.32
C PHE A 143 -7.09 20.69 -7.93
N ILE A 144 -7.64 21.55 -7.08
CA ILE A 144 -9.01 21.44 -6.60
C ILE A 144 -9.88 22.40 -7.43
N PRO A 145 -10.80 21.90 -8.28
CA PRO A 145 -11.52 22.76 -9.21
C PRO A 145 -12.51 23.69 -8.53
N ASN A 146 -13.15 23.24 -7.43
CA ASN A 146 -14.16 23.99 -6.69
C ASN A 146 -13.83 23.99 -5.20
N ALA A 147 -14.14 25.10 -4.51
CA ALA A 147 -13.99 25.16 -3.07
C ALA A 147 -14.84 24.07 -2.40
N VAL A 148 -14.25 23.37 -1.44
CA VAL A 148 -14.98 22.49 -0.51
C VAL A 148 -15.15 23.27 0.79
N ASP A 149 -16.38 23.45 1.25
CA ASP A 149 -16.72 23.91 2.60
C ASP A 149 -17.97 23.14 3.03
N ASP A 150 -17.75 21.97 3.61
CA ASP A 150 -18.82 21.04 3.98
C ASP A 150 -18.59 20.47 5.37
N THR A 151 -19.63 19.91 5.98
CA THR A 151 -19.57 19.24 7.28
C THR A 151 -20.19 17.86 7.18
N VAL A 152 -19.34 16.83 7.12
CA VAL A 152 -19.74 15.42 7.04
C VAL A 152 -19.54 14.79 8.43
N GLU A 153 -20.61 14.19 8.97
CA GLU A 153 -20.59 13.54 10.30
C GLU A 153 -20.04 14.42 11.45
N GLY A 154 -20.21 15.74 11.35
CA GLY A 154 -19.73 16.70 12.35
C GLY A 154 -18.28 17.15 12.18
N VAL A 155 -17.58 16.63 11.16
CA VAL A 155 -16.23 17.06 10.77
C VAL A 155 -16.34 18.06 9.62
N ARG A 156 -15.73 19.24 9.78
CA ARG A 156 -15.72 20.28 8.73
C ARG A 156 -14.52 20.08 7.80
N TYR A 157 -14.81 20.00 6.51
CA TYR A 157 -13.82 19.92 5.44
C TYR A 157 -13.77 21.25 4.69
N LEU A 158 -12.59 21.87 4.66
CA LEU A 158 -12.37 23.16 4.01
C LEU A 158 -11.16 23.09 3.09
N PHE A 159 -11.41 23.08 1.78
CA PHE A 159 -10.37 23.10 0.75
C PHE A 159 -10.58 24.28 -0.21
N PRO A 160 -9.59 25.18 -0.34
CA PRO A 160 -9.70 26.28 -1.29
C PRO A 160 -9.57 25.76 -2.74
N PRO A 161 -10.17 26.45 -3.71
CA PRO A 161 -10.02 26.10 -5.12
C PRO A 161 -8.62 26.50 -5.62
N GLY A 162 -8.15 25.83 -6.68
CA GLY A 162 -6.87 26.07 -7.33
C GLY A 162 -5.81 25.02 -6.99
N GLY A 163 -4.54 25.36 -7.27
CA GLY A 163 -3.41 24.52 -6.93
C GLY A 163 -3.06 24.64 -5.45
N VAL A 164 -3.19 23.54 -4.71
CA VAL A 164 -2.95 23.48 -3.27
C VAL A 164 -1.93 22.38 -2.99
N LYS A 165 -0.99 22.67 -2.10
CA LYS A 165 -0.08 21.67 -1.57
C LYS A 165 -0.64 21.06 -0.29
N LEU A 166 -0.98 19.78 -0.34
CA LEU A 166 -1.48 19.00 0.78
C LEU A 166 -0.30 18.39 1.55
N ASP A 167 -0.19 18.68 2.84
CA ASP A 167 0.64 17.91 3.76
C ASP A 167 -0.10 16.61 4.13
N GLY A 168 0.53 15.72 4.90
CA GLY A 168 -0.05 14.42 5.23
C GLY A 168 -1.41 14.51 5.89
N ALA A 169 -1.56 15.42 6.86
CA ALA A 169 -2.83 15.63 7.55
C ALA A 169 -3.93 16.11 6.60
N LYS A 170 -3.63 17.08 5.71
CA LYS A 170 -4.60 17.56 4.71
C LYS A 170 -4.91 16.52 3.64
N ALA A 171 -3.92 15.75 3.21
CA ALA A 171 -4.13 14.67 2.24
C ALA A 171 -5.03 13.58 2.83
N ARG A 172 -4.84 13.22 4.11
CA ARG A 172 -5.77 12.33 4.82
C ARG A 172 -7.18 12.91 4.83
N SER A 173 -7.35 14.17 5.25
CA SER A 173 -8.67 14.80 5.25
C SER A 173 -9.30 14.91 3.85
N TYR A 174 -8.49 14.95 2.80
CA TYR A 174 -8.99 15.02 1.42
C TYR A 174 -9.54 13.68 0.94
N ILE A 175 -8.95 12.55 1.37
CA ILE A 175 -9.47 11.20 1.03
C ILE A 175 -10.60 10.73 1.95
N GLU A 176 -10.79 11.38 3.10
CA GLU A 176 -11.87 11.10 4.05
C GLU A 176 -13.16 11.91 3.76
N TYR A 177 -13.07 12.95 2.93
CA TYR A 177 -14.20 13.80 2.52
C TYR A 177 -15.04 13.13 1.42
#